data_AF-A0A6P8RS01-F1
#
_entry.id   AF-A0A6P8RS01-F1
#
_cell.length_a   1.000
_cell.length_b   1.000
_cell.length_c   1.000
_cell.angle_alpha   90.00
_cell.angle_beta   90.00
_cell.angle_gamma   90.00
#
_symmetry.space_group_name_H-M   'P 1'
#
loop_
_entity.id
_entity.type
_entity.pdbx_description
1 polymer ?
#
loop_
_entity_poly.entity_id
_entity_poly.type
_entity_poly.pdbx_seq_one_letter_code
_entity_poly.pdbx_strand_id
1 'polypeptide(L)'
;MSGKHLGKEKKKQIREFDEKQQEANEMLVEMEEELKYAPVIFRNQMMTKLRSYKKDLGKLQRDMRSTDLGVGPASRNDIRYGIYNTENEQSTNLQAKRVLLVQGTDSLNRATQSIERSHRIAAETDQIGSEIIEELGQQREQLERTKGRLVNTSENLSKSRKILRTMSRKIMTNKLLLSFVILLELAILGGVIYYKFFHKS
;
A
#
# COMPACT_ATOMS: atom_id res chain seq x y z
N MET A 1 16.96 32.85 -36.51
CA MET A 1 16.06 33.23 -35.38
C MET A 1 15.34 32.04 -34.71
N SER A 2 15.62 30.78 -35.08
CA SER A 2 14.87 29.59 -34.59
C SER A 2 15.28 29.10 -33.18
N GLY A 3 16.56 29.17 -32.79
CA GLY A 3 17.04 28.63 -31.50
C GLY A 3 16.54 29.36 -30.24
N LYS A 4 16.17 30.65 -30.33
CA LYS A 4 15.62 31.42 -29.19
C LYS A 4 14.15 31.06 -28.90
N HIS A 5 13.40 30.57 -29.88
CA HIS A 5 12.01 30.15 -29.69
C HIS A 5 11.93 28.80 -28.95
N LEU A 6 12.77 27.84 -29.37
CA LEU A 6 12.84 26.51 -28.77
C LEU A 6 13.26 26.55 -27.29
N GLY A 7 14.20 27.42 -26.92
CA GLY A 7 14.60 27.61 -25.53
C GLY A 7 13.52 28.26 -24.64
N LYS A 8 12.65 29.10 -25.22
CA LYS A 8 11.53 29.72 -24.50
C LYS A 8 10.38 28.73 -24.29
N GLU A 9 10.08 27.88 -25.28
CA GLU A 9 9.08 26.81 -25.14
C GLU A 9 9.51 25.78 -24.10
N LYS A 10 10.78 25.35 -24.11
CA LYS A 10 11.32 24.45 -23.08
C LYS A 10 11.20 25.05 -21.68
N LYS A 11 11.60 26.31 -21.50
CA LYS A 11 11.43 27.01 -20.20
C LYS A 11 9.97 27.12 -19.75
N LYS A 12 9.04 27.30 -20.69
CA LYS A 12 7.61 27.33 -20.39
C LYS A 12 7.10 25.96 -19.93
N GLN A 13 7.49 24.89 -20.62
CA GLN A 13 7.13 23.51 -20.28
C GLN A 13 7.71 23.08 -18.92
N ILE A 14 8.93 23.51 -18.61
CA ILE A 14 9.57 23.27 -17.31
C ILE A 14 8.77 23.94 -16.19
N ARG A 15 8.39 25.21 -16.36
CA ARG A 15 7.60 25.92 -15.36
C ARG A 15 6.23 25.29 -15.15
N GLU A 16 5.56 24.88 -16.22
CA GLU A 16 4.28 24.19 -16.15
C GLU A 16 4.40 22.81 -15.46
N PHE A 17 5.52 22.11 -15.67
CA PHE A 17 5.82 20.87 -14.97
C PHE A 17 6.05 21.09 -13.47
N ASP A 18 6.85 22.09 -13.09
CA ASP A 18 7.11 22.44 -11.69
C ASP A 18 5.81 22.87 -10.98
N GLU A 19 4.97 23.68 -11.64
CA GLU A 19 3.65 24.09 -11.16
C GLU A 19 2.75 22.86 -10.89
N LYS A 20 2.64 21.93 -11.86
CA LYS A 20 1.84 20.70 -11.68
C LYS A 20 2.44 19.74 -10.65
N GLN A 21 3.76 19.72 -10.49
CA GLN A 21 4.42 18.89 -9.49
C GLN A 21 4.13 19.42 -8.08
N GLN A 22 4.11 20.74 -7.92
CA GLN A 22 3.73 21.38 -6.66
C GLN A 22 2.25 21.08 -6.33
N GLU A 23 1.34 21.27 -7.29
CA GLU A 23 -0.09 20.96 -7.13
C GLU A 23 -0.32 19.49 -6.72
N ALA A 24 0.40 18.55 -7.36
CA ALA A 24 0.32 17.14 -7.00
C ALA A 24 0.83 16.85 -5.58
N ASN A 25 1.87 17.56 -5.12
CA ASN A 25 2.34 17.42 -3.74
C ASN A 25 1.34 18.00 -2.72
N GLU A 26 0.73 19.14 -3.02
CA GLU A 26 -0.30 19.76 -2.18
C GLU A 26 -1.51 18.81 -2.03
N MET A 27 -1.96 18.22 -3.12
CA MET A 27 -3.06 17.24 -3.12
C MET A 27 -2.71 15.97 -2.31
N LEU A 28 -1.47 15.50 -2.32
CA LEU A 28 -1.06 14.36 -1.50
C LEU A 28 -1.05 14.70 -0.01
N VAL A 29 -0.71 15.94 0.36
CA VAL A 29 -0.78 16.40 1.76
C VAL A 29 -2.25 16.47 2.22
N GLU A 30 -3.14 16.98 1.38
CA GLU A 30 -4.58 17.01 1.65
C GLU A 30 -5.15 15.59 1.82
N MET A 31 -4.77 14.65 0.95
CA MET A 31 -5.14 13.24 1.10
C MET A 31 -4.62 12.63 2.41
N GLU A 32 -3.43 12.99 2.89
CA GLU A 32 -2.91 12.55 4.19
C GLU A 32 -3.72 13.13 5.36
N GLU A 33 -4.24 14.34 5.21
CA GLU A 33 -5.07 15.00 6.20
C GLU A 33 -6.48 14.39 6.28
N GLU A 34 -7.12 14.12 5.15
CA GLU A 34 -8.42 13.43 5.11
C GLU A 34 -8.34 12.02 5.72
N LEU A 35 -7.22 11.33 5.53
CA LEU A 35 -6.99 10.03 6.14
C LEU A 35 -6.92 10.06 7.66
N LYS A 36 -6.74 11.23 8.31
CA LYS A 36 -6.85 11.37 9.77
C LYS A 36 -8.27 11.13 10.29
N TYR A 37 -9.28 11.30 9.44
CA TYR A 37 -10.69 11.11 9.79
C TYR A 37 -11.27 9.78 9.29
N ALA A 38 -10.52 9.02 8.48
CA ALA A 38 -10.96 7.76 7.88
C ALA A 38 -10.85 6.54 8.84
N PRO A 39 -11.70 5.51 8.67
CA PRO A 39 -11.59 4.23 9.39
C PRO A 39 -10.24 3.52 9.17
N VAL A 40 -9.74 2.84 10.19
CA VAL A 40 -8.37 2.25 10.26
C VAL A 40 -8.05 1.31 9.08
N ILE A 41 -9.02 0.50 8.63
CA ILE A 41 -8.82 -0.45 7.52
C ILE A 41 -8.56 0.29 6.20
N PHE A 42 -9.27 1.40 5.96
CA PHE A 42 -9.13 2.21 4.75
C PHE A 42 -7.85 3.06 4.81
N ARG A 43 -7.48 3.53 6.01
CA ARG A 43 -6.23 4.27 6.25
C ARG A 43 -4.98 3.49 5.83
N ASN A 44 -4.86 2.21 6.20
CA ASN A 44 -3.67 1.42 5.89
C ASN A 44 -3.50 1.18 4.37
N GLN A 45 -4.59 0.90 3.68
CA GLN A 45 -4.58 0.73 2.21
C GLN A 45 -4.23 2.05 1.51
N MET A 46 -4.80 3.17 1.96
CA MET A 46 -4.55 4.45 1.33
C MET A 46 -3.16 5.01 1.64
N MET A 47 -2.63 4.84 2.87
CA MET A 47 -1.25 5.19 3.22
C MET A 47 -0.21 4.45 2.36
N THR A 48 -0.53 3.23 1.93
CA THR A 48 0.32 2.48 1.00
C THR A 48 0.30 3.11 -0.40
N LYS A 49 -0.87 3.48 -0.90
CA LYS A 49 -1.03 4.19 -2.18
C LYS A 49 -0.37 5.58 -2.19
N LEU A 50 -0.49 6.31 -1.08
CA LEU A 50 0.12 7.62 -0.88
C LEU A 50 1.66 7.55 -0.95
N ARG A 51 2.24 6.54 -0.30
CA ARG A 51 3.69 6.28 -0.39
C ARG A 51 4.15 5.92 -1.80
N SER A 52 3.36 5.15 -2.57
CA SER A 52 3.68 4.89 -3.98
C SER A 52 3.61 6.16 -4.84
N TYR A 53 2.59 6.99 -4.67
CA TYR A 53 2.46 8.23 -5.44
C TYR A 53 3.56 9.25 -5.14
N LYS A 54 3.94 9.40 -3.86
CA LYS A 54 5.12 10.21 -3.48
C LYS A 54 6.41 9.70 -4.14
N LYS A 55 6.60 8.38 -4.19
CA LYS A 55 7.75 7.74 -4.84
C LYS A 55 7.75 7.98 -6.36
N ASP A 56 6.60 7.88 -7.00
CA ASP A 56 6.48 8.05 -8.46
C ASP A 56 6.65 9.53 -8.88
N LEU A 57 6.10 10.48 -8.11
CA LEU A 57 6.38 11.92 -8.31
C LEU A 57 7.88 12.24 -8.16
N GLY A 58 8.54 11.65 -7.16
CA GLY A 58 9.99 11.82 -6.96
C GLY A 58 10.86 11.16 -8.05
N LYS A 59 10.36 10.14 -8.75
CA LYS A 59 11.01 9.60 -9.95
C LYS A 59 10.83 10.55 -11.14
N LEU A 60 9.60 10.99 -11.39
CA LEU A 60 9.26 11.90 -12.48
C LEU A 60 10.08 13.21 -12.42
N GLN A 61 10.26 13.76 -11.21
CA GLN A 61 11.10 14.93 -10.99
C GLN A 61 12.58 14.70 -11.32
N ARG A 62 13.12 13.52 -10.99
CA ARG A 62 14.51 13.17 -11.28
C ARG A 62 14.72 12.94 -12.77
N ASP A 63 13.79 12.26 -13.43
CA ASP A 63 13.86 11.98 -14.86
C ASP A 63 13.81 13.29 -15.67
N MET A 64 12.94 14.23 -15.28
CA MET A 64 12.85 15.55 -15.90
C MET A 64 14.13 16.38 -15.66
N ARG A 65 14.68 16.43 -14.44
CA ARG A 65 15.96 17.10 -14.15
C ARG A 65 17.16 16.48 -14.86
N SER A 66 17.16 15.15 -15.05
CA SER A 66 18.20 14.46 -15.80
C SER A 66 18.15 14.78 -17.30
N THR A 67 16.95 15.05 -17.82
CA THR A 67 16.72 15.49 -19.20
C THR A 67 17.11 16.97 -19.40
N ASP A 68 16.93 17.80 -18.36
CA ASP A 68 17.27 19.24 -18.37
C ASP A 68 18.77 19.53 -18.29
N LEU A 69 19.54 18.71 -17.56
CA LEU A 69 21.00 18.92 -17.40
C LEU A 69 21.82 18.52 -18.64
N GLY A 70 21.22 17.98 -19.70
CA GLY A 70 21.94 17.59 -20.92
C GLY A 70 23.06 16.57 -20.68
N VAL A 71 23.05 15.86 -19.54
CA VAL A 71 24.01 14.80 -19.21
C VAL A 71 23.49 13.48 -19.77
N GLY A 72 23.33 13.44 -21.09
CA GLY A 72 23.41 12.19 -21.84
C GLY A 72 24.89 11.81 -22.01
N PRO A 73 25.26 10.52 -21.99
CA PRO A 73 26.65 10.08 -22.09
C PRO A 73 27.25 10.17 -23.51
N ALA A 74 26.96 11.23 -24.27
CA ALA A 74 27.21 11.26 -25.73
C ALA A 74 27.72 12.58 -26.32
N SER A 75 28.32 13.49 -25.55
CA SER A 75 28.91 14.72 -26.13
C SER A 75 30.34 14.97 -25.64
N ARG A 76 31.26 14.11 -26.10
CA ARG A 76 32.71 14.31 -25.94
C ARG A 76 33.45 14.01 -27.24
N ASN A 77 33.01 14.62 -28.33
CA ASN A 77 33.77 14.63 -29.58
C ASN A 77 33.31 15.79 -30.46
N ASP A 78 33.81 17.00 -30.18
CA ASP A 78 34.14 17.92 -31.26
C ASP A 78 35.19 18.95 -30.79
N ILE A 79 36.45 18.51 -30.82
CA ILE A 79 37.61 19.41 -30.79
C ILE A 79 38.06 19.52 -32.25
N ARG A 80 37.65 20.58 -32.96
CA ARG A 80 38.30 20.96 -34.21
C ARG A 80 38.10 22.44 -34.57
N TYR A 81 38.82 23.31 -33.87
CA TYR A 81 39.18 24.63 -34.39
C TYR A 81 40.66 24.91 -34.09
N GLY A 82 41.40 25.32 -35.13
CA GLY A 82 42.56 26.19 -34.98
C GLY A 82 43.94 25.55 -35.12
N ILE A 83 44.32 25.21 -36.36
CA ILE A 83 45.71 25.19 -36.83
C ILE A 83 46.29 26.59 -36.56
N TYR A 84 47.26 26.74 -35.65
CA TYR A 84 48.31 27.79 -35.54
C TYR A 84 48.83 27.80 -34.08
N ASN A 85 49.97 27.17 -33.81
CA ASN A 85 50.98 27.52 -32.78
C ASN A 85 51.79 26.28 -32.33
N THR A 86 52.84 25.93 -33.08
CA THR A 86 53.70 24.77 -32.79
C THR A 86 54.80 25.05 -31.73
N GLU A 87 54.91 26.27 -31.21
CA GLU A 87 55.96 26.63 -30.21
C GLU A 87 55.44 26.75 -28.77
N ASN A 88 54.12 26.62 -28.54
CA ASN A 88 53.50 26.67 -27.20
C ASN A 88 53.09 25.28 -26.67
N GLU A 89 53.44 24.21 -27.39
CA GLU A 89 52.92 22.86 -27.18
C GLU A 89 53.45 22.20 -25.88
N GLN A 90 54.70 22.41 -25.47
CA GLN A 90 55.23 21.74 -24.26
C GLN A 90 54.62 22.27 -22.96
N SER A 91 54.46 23.59 -22.84
CA SER A 91 53.87 24.24 -21.67
C SER A 91 52.36 23.96 -21.55
N THR A 92 51.66 23.91 -22.69
CA THR A 92 50.22 23.60 -22.74
C THR A 92 49.93 22.12 -22.48
N ASN A 93 50.79 21.20 -22.93
CA ASN A 93 50.63 19.76 -22.67
C ASN A 93 50.78 19.41 -21.19
N LEU A 94 51.74 20.05 -20.49
CA LEU A 94 51.93 19.89 -19.05
C LEU A 94 50.73 20.43 -18.24
N GLN A 95 50.18 21.58 -18.63
CA GLN A 95 48.96 22.12 -18.02
C GLN A 95 47.73 21.26 -18.31
N ALA A 96 47.57 20.76 -19.54
CA ALA A 96 46.49 19.84 -19.91
C ALA A 96 46.56 18.52 -19.13
N LYS A 97 47.76 17.96 -18.92
CA LYS A 97 47.96 16.79 -18.05
C LYS A 97 47.58 17.07 -16.59
N ARG A 98 47.96 18.23 -16.04
CA ARG A 98 47.55 18.63 -14.68
C ARG A 98 46.04 18.79 -14.56
N VAL A 99 45.39 19.44 -15.52
CA VAL A 99 43.93 19.60 -15.54
C VAL A 99 43.22 18.24 -15.62
N LEU A 100 43.73 17.32 -16.44
CA LEU A 100 43.21 15.95 -16.52
C LEU A 100 43.38 15.16 -15.22
N LEU A 101 44.53 15.29 -14.54
CA LEU A 101 44.75 14.63 -13.24
C LEU A 101 43.83 15.19 -12.16
N VAL A 102 43.68 16.52 -12.07
CA VAL A 102 42.76 17.17 -11.13
C VAL A 102 41.31 16.78 -11.42
N GLN A 103 40.92 16.73 -12.69
CA GLN A 103 39.59 16.29 -13.09
C GLN A 103 39.35 14.80 -12.76
N GLY A 104 40.39 13.96 -12.89
CA GLY A 104 40.38 12.56 -12.47
C GLY A 104 40.21 12.40 -10.96
N THR A 105 40.95 13.17 -10.16
CA THR A 105 40.82 13.16 -8.69
C THR A 105 39.46 13.68 -8.23
N ASP A 106 38.90 14.71 -8.89
CA ASP A 106 37.57 15.23 -8.59
C ASP A 106 36.47 14.21 -8.92
N SER A 107 36.63 13.48 -10.02
CA SER A 107 35.70 12.43 -10.43
C SER A 107 35.74 11.25 -9.46
N LEU A 108 36.95 10.87 -9.02
CA LEU A 108 37.15 9.83 -8.02
C LEU A 108 36.54 10.22 -6.68
N ASN A 109 36.77 11.45 -6.21
CA ASN A 109 36.21 11.93 -4.95
C ASN A 109 34.67 11.94 -4.97
N ARG A 110 34.07 12.37 -6.09
CA ARG A 110 32.61 12.28 -6.29
C ARG A 110 32.11 10.84 -6.28
N ALA A 111 32.83 9.91 -6.92
CA ALA A 111 32.49 8.50 -6.92
C ALA A 111 32.55 7.92 -5.50
N THR A 112 33.61 8.22 -4.73
CA THR A 112 33.76 7.81 -3.33
C THR A 112 32.60 8.32 -2.46
N GLN A 113 32.27 9.61 -2.56
CA GLN A 113 31.12 10.17 -1.84
C GLN A 113 29.79 9.54 -2.25
N SER A 114 29.65 9.16 -3.53
CA SER A 114 28.46 8.46 -4.01
C SER A 114 28.34 7.05 -3.44
N ILE A 115 29.46 6.33 -3.33
CA ILE A 115 29.52 5.00 -2.72
C ILE A 115 29.18 5.10 -1.23
N GLU A 116 29.75 6.05 -0.51
CA GLU A 116 29.47 6.27 0.92
C GLU A 116 27.98 6.56 1.17
N ARG A 117 27.38 7.43 0.35
CA ARG A 117 25.93 7.67 0.39
C ARG A 117 25.13 6.41 0.08
N SER A 118 25.55 5.62 -0.91
CA SER A 118 24.86 4.39 -1.29
C SER A 118 24.92 3.35 -0.17
N HIS A 119 26.06 3.24 0.52
CA HIS A 119 26.22 2.35 1.66
C HIS A 119 25.31 2.77 2.83
N ARG A 120 25.23 4.08 3.12
CA ARG A 120 24.31 4.59 4.13
C ARG A 120 22.85 4.28 3.80
N ILE A 121 22.43 4.52 2.55
CA ILE A 121 21.06 4.23 2.10
C ILE A 121 20.78 2.72 2.15
N ALA A 122 21.75 1.88 1.80
CA ALA A 122 21.62 0.44 1.90
C ALA A 122 21.42 -0.01 3.35
N ALA A 123 22.21 0.53 4.29
CA ALA A 123 22.05 0.25 5.72
C ALA A 123 20.69 0.71 6.27
N GLU A 124 20.22 1.90 5.88
CA GLU A 124 18.87 2.40 6.23
C GLU A 124 17.78 1.48 5.63
N THR A 125 18.00 0.98 4.41
CA THR A 125 17.08 0.06 3.74
C THR A 125 17.05 -1.32 4.42
N ASP A 126 18.19 -1.84 4.86
CA ASP A 126 18.26 -3.10 5.61
C ASP A 126 17.54 -3.00 6.96
N GLN A 127 17.68 -1.86 7.65
CA GLN A 127 16.96 -1.59 8.88
C GLN A 127 15.45 -1.57 8.66
N ILE A 128 14.96 -0.85 7.64
CA ILE A 128 13.54 -0.84 7.27
C ILE A 128 13.07 -2.25 6.87
N GLY A 129 13.89 -2.99 6.13
CA GLY A 129 13.60 -4.37 5.74
C GLY A 129 13.43 -5.30 6.95
N SER A 130 14.28 -5.14 7.97
CA SER A 130 14.18 -5.88 9.23
C SER A 130 12.88 -5.56 9.98
N GLU A 131 12.52 -4.27 10.07
CA GLU A 131 11.27 -3.84 10.71
C GLU A 131 10.03 -4.41 9.98
N ILE A 132 10.05 -4.41 8.64
CA ILE A 132 8.98 -5.01 7.83
C ILE A 132 8.87 -6.52 8.11
N ILE A 133 9.98 -7.24 8.21
CA ILE A 133 9.97 -8.68 8.51
C ILE A 133 9.38 -8.94 9.90
N GLU A 134 9.72 -8.12 10.89
CA GLU A 134 9.14 -8.20 12.23
C GLU A 134 7.62 -7.97 12.20
N GLU A 135 7.17 -6.92 11.52
CA GLU A 135 5.74 -6.61 11.38
C GLU A 135 4.98 -7.74 10.67
N LEU A 136 5.53 -8.30 9.59
CA LEU A 136 4.95 -9.45 8.90
C LEU A 136 4.86 -10.68 9.80
N GLY A 137 5.85 -10.89 10.68
CA GLY A 137 5.81 -11.91 11.72
C GLY A 137 4.64 -11.71 12.69
N GLN A 138 4.45 -10.49 13.19
CA GLN A 138 3.33 -10.14 14.07
C GLN A 138 1.96 -10.28 13.37
N GLN A 139 1.86 -9.83 12.12
CA GLN A 139 0.64 -9.99 11.31
C GLN A 139 0.29 -11.45 11.07
N ARG A 140 1.29 -12.31 10.80
CA ARG A 140 1.11 -13.77 10.69
C ARG A 140 0.55 -14.35 11.98
N GLU A 141 1.09 -13.93 13.13
CA GLU A 141 0.60 -14.39 14.44
C GLU A 141 -0.86 -13.97 14.69
N GLN A 142 -1.23 -12.73 14.31
CA GLN A 142 -2.62 -12.28 14.38
C GLN A 142 -3.56 -13.08 13.48
N LEU A 143 -3.11 -13.42 12.26
CA LEU A 143 -3.86 -14.28 11.33
C LEU A 143 -4.08 -15.67 11.92
N GLU A 144 -3.04 -16.31 12.47
CA GLU A 144 -3.15 -17.61 13.12
C GLU A 144 -4.09 -17.57 14.34
N ARG A 145 -4.00 -16.53 15.19
CA ARG A 145 -4.95 -16.32 16.30
C ARG A 145 -6.38 -16.18 15.79
N THR A 146 -6.60 -15.40 14.74
CA THR A 146 -7.94 -15.17 14.16
C THR A 146 -8.50 -16.46 13.58
N LYS A 147 -7.67 -17.25 12.88
CA LYS A 147 -8.02 -18.57 12.37
C LYS A 147 -8.41 -19.53 13.50
N GLY A 148 -7.66 -19.55 14.60
CA GLY A 148 -8.01 -20.32 15.80
C GLY A 148 -9.36 -19.91 16.39
N ARG A 149 -9.64 -18.61 16.51
CA ARG A 149 -10.95 -18.10 16.97
C ARG A 149 -12.10 -18.47 16.03
N LEU A 150 -11.87 -18.46 14.72
CA LEU A 150 -12.87 -18.87 13.72
C LEU A 150 -13.23 -20.36 13.85
N VAL A 151 -12.22 -21.24 14.03
CA VAL A 151 -12.43 -22.67 14.28
C VAL A 151 -13.23 -22.88 15.58
N ASN A 152 -12.85 -22.20 16.67
CA ASN A 152 -13.57 -22.27 17.94
C ASN A 152 -15.02 -21.75 17.83
N THR A 153 -15.25 -20.71 17.02
CA THR A 153 -16.60 -20.17 16.75
C THR A 153 -17.44 -21.18 15.98
N SER A 154 -16.86 -21.90 15.01
CA SER A 154 -17.53 -23.00 14.30
C SER A 154 -17.94 -24.12 15.25
N GLU A 155 -17.08 -24.49 16.20
CA GLU A 155 -17.39 -25.49 17.21
C GLU A 155 -18.53 -25.02 18.14
N ASN A 156 -18.47 -23.78 18.61
CA ASN A 156 -19.53 -23.18 19.44
C ASN A 156 -20.87 -23.08 18.70
N LEU A 157 -20.85 -22.77 17.40
CA LEU A 157 -22.06 -22.77 16.56
C LEU A 157 -22.68 -24.16 16.46
N SER A 158 -21.86 -25.21 16.32
CA SER A 158 -22.31 -26.60 16.32
C SER A 158 -22.98 -27.00 17.64
N LYS A 159 -22.36 -26.63 18.79
CA LYS A 159 -22.94 -26.82 20.13
C LYS A 159 -24.28 -26.09 20.27
N SER A 160 -24.35 -24.82 19.85
CA SER A 160 -25.59 -24.03 19.87
C SER A 160 -26.70 -24.66 19.02
N ARG A 161 -26.39 -25.16 17.81
CA ARG A 161 -27.37 -25.90 16.98
C ARG A 161 -27.86 -27.16 17.68
N LYS A 162 -26.98 -27.91 18.35
CA LYS A 162 -27.37 -29.11 19.11
C LYS A 162 -28.33 -28.76 20.25
N ILE A 163 -28.03 -27.70 21.01
CA ILE A 163 -28.89 -27.22 22.10
C ILE A 163 -30.26 -26.79 21.55
N LEU A 164 -30.29 -25.96 20.50
CA LEU A 164 -31.55 -25.52 19.87
C LEU A 164 -32.38 -26.70 19.38
N ARG A 165 -31.76 -27.72 18.77
CA ARG A 165 -32.47 -28.93 18.33
C ARG A 165 -33.07 -29.70 19.50
N THR A 166 -32.37 -29.79 20.63
CA THR A 166 -32.92 -30.43 21.84
C THR A 166 -34.08 -29.64 22.44
N MET A 167 -34.00 -28.30 22.49
CA MET A 167 -35.11 -27.46 22.94
C MET A 167 -36.32 -27.57 22.02
N SER A 168 -36.10 -27.53 20.71
CA SER A 168 -37.17 -27.69 19.70
C SER A 168 -37.91 -29.02 19.86
N ARG A 169 -37.18 -30.13 20.08
CA ARG A 169 -37.80 -31.44 20.36
C ARG A 169 -38.64 -31.43 21.63
N LYS A 170 -38.14 -30.86 22.74
CA LYS A 170 -38.88 -30.76 24.01
C LYS A 170 -40.18 -29.96 23.84
N ILE A 171 -40.14 -28.87 23.08
CA ILE A 171 -41.33 -28.06 22.79
C ILE A 171 -42.34 -28.88 21.99
N MET A 172 -41.90 -29.63 20.99
CA MET A 172 -42.77 -30.48 20.18
C MET A 172 -43.43 -31.59 21.00
N THR A 173 -42.67 -32.28 21.85
CA THR A 173 -43.23 -33.31 22.75
C THR A 173 -44.23 -32.71 23.74
N ASN A 174 -43.94 -31.55 24.32
CA ASN A 174 -44.90 -30.87 25.20
C ASN A 174 -46.18 -30.47 24.47
N LYS A 175 -46.09 -29.96 23.24
CA LYS A 175 -47.27 -29.64 22.43
C LYS A 175 -48.11 -30.88 22.10
N LEU A 176 -47.47 -31.99 21.77
CA LEU A 176 -48.18 -33.26 21.50
C LEU A 176 -48.86 -33.81 22.75
N LEU A 177 -48.18 -33.79 23.91
CA LEU A 177 -48.78 -34.19 25.19
C LEU A 177 -49.98 -33.32 25.55
N LEU A 178 -49.86 -32.00 25.42
CA LEU A 178 -50.96 -31.07 25.65
C LEU A 178 -52.16 -31.39 24.75
N SER A 179 -51.92 -31.61 23.45
CA SER A 179 -52.99 -31.96 22.50
C SER A 179 -53.67 -33.29 22.86
N PHE A 180 -52.91 -34.26 23.36
CA PHE A 180 -53.46 -35.56 23.78
C PHE A 180 -54.37 -35.43 25.01
N VAL A 181 -53.95 -34.64 26.01
CA VAL A 181 -54.77 -34.39 27.21
C VAL A 181 -56.10 -33.73 26.85
N ILE A 182 -56.09 -32.70 25.99
CA ILE A 182 -57.32 -32.02 25.55
C ILE A 182 -58.27 -32.99 24.83
N LEU A 183 -57.76 -33.86 23.95
CA LEU A 183 -58.58 -34.85 23.26
C LEU A 183 -59.22 -35.87 24.22
N LEU A 184 -58.47 -36.30 25.24
CA LEU A 184 -58.98 -37.19 26.28
C LEU A 184 -60.11 -36.55 27.09
N GLU A 185 -59.94 -35.29 27.49
CA GLU A 185 -60.98 -34.55 28.23
C GLU A 185 -62.27 -34.42 27.40
N LEU A 186 -62.15 -34.08 26.12
CA LEU A 186 -63.29 -34.00 25.21
C LEU A 186 -63.99 -35.36 25.02
N ALA A 187 -63.24 -36.45 24.92
CA ALA A 187 -63.80 -37.79 24.81
C ALA A 187 -64.59 -38.20 26.06
N ILE A 188 -64.07 -37.90 27.26
CA ILE A 188 -64.77 -38.16 28.52
C ILE A 188 -66.04 -37.31 28.63
N LEU A 189 -65.96 -36.01 28.35
CA LEU A 189 -67.13 -35.12 28.36
C LEU A 189 -68.21 -35.59 27.36
N GLY A 190 -67.79 -35.93 26.14
CA GLY A 190 -68.69 -36.49 25.12
C GLY A 190 -69.35 -37.78 25.57
N GLY A 191 -68.58 -38.71 26.16
CA GLY A 191 -69.09 -39.97 26.69
C GLY A 191 -70.09 -39.78 27.83
N VAL A 192 -69.82 -38.86 28.76
CA VAL A 192 -70.73 -38.54 29.87
C VAL A 192 -72.03 -37.90 29.35
N ILE A 193 -71.95 -36.98 28.39
CA ILE A 193 -73.13 -36.37 27.76
C ILE A 193 -73.96 -37.44 27.04
N TYR A 194 -73.31 -38.31 26.27
CA TYR A 194 -73.96 -39.41 25.56
C TYR A 194 -74.68 -40.35 26.53
N TYR A 195 -73.99 -40.80 27.58
CA TYR A 195 -74.59 -41.67 28.59
C TYR A 195 -75.76 -41.00 29.31
N LYS A 196 -75.60 -39.74 29.74
CA LYS A 196 -76.67 -39.00 30.42
C LYS A 196 -77.88 -38.78 29.52
N PHE A 197 -77.68 -38.47 28.24
CA PHE A 197 -78.77 -38.23 27.30
C PHE A 197 -79.50 -39.53 26.95
N PHE A 198 -78.77 -40.63 26.74
CA PHE A 198 -79.34 -41.91 26.36
C PHE A 198 -79.91 -42.72 27.53
N HIS A 199 -79.45 -42.49 28.77
CA HIS A 199 -79.99 -43.15 29.97
C HIS A 199 -81.14 -42.38 30.63
N LYS A 200 -81.34 -41.11 30.26
CA LYS A 200 -82.44 -40.27 30.79
C LYS A 200 -83.63 -40.14 29.82
N SER A 201 -83.47 -40.57 28.56
CA SER A 201 -84.58 -40.75 27.62
C SER A 201 -85.09 -42.18 27.65
#